data_AF-A0A0C3C1F5-F1
#
_entry.id   AF-A0A0C3C1F5-F1
#
_cell.length_a   1.000
_cell.length_b   1.000
_cell.length_c   1.000
_cell.angle_alpha   90.00
_cell.angle_beta   90.00
_cell.angle_gamma   90.00
#
_symmetry.space_group_name_H-M   'P 1'
#
loop_
_entity.id
_entity.type
_entity.pdbx_description
1 polymer ?
#
loop_
_entity_poly.entity_id
_entity_poly.type
_entity_poly.pdbx_seq_one_letter_code
_entity_poly.pdbx_strand_id
1 'polypeptide(L)'
;MPHRQRRNRSSLPLSHNSSDSSDGDSCFDTEGEPRGSSSGTDATDIDTDVEGEDKIDISRITQEDKDLPPEYYRNLEEEPESNDKNKDYKEGSLSLINGIEERFDRYCRYIRKDAHVAKQELTPHRVKAFFTWLLNQRHGKGGRRVKGLRSEDSIGTYYKYLRLAYKRATGRKIFNSERGPNRIARQILQKLSKKHGLSRQKRKKGVIYIEDLAVIIQTNLTTTKKKYTHSQHRIQLALFLQLTSFSRNRPQAILSLCYRHIIVTLLRDPNGRPHNILIKFTYKFTKTNTFPIPEVIFDPSLVLSPHITLLGLLLANKAFLAPRLTSAYSFSQLDIRPGYNQLPLDLQPELADIPVFHKSFSTPYRWEISPDKPLPYSTLLP
;
A
#
# COMPACT_ATOMS: atom_id res chain seq x y z
N MET A 1 -41.23 52.05 22.20
CA MET A 1 -41.84 52.80 21.08
C MET A 1 -40.82 53.83 20.58
N PRO A 2 -40.66 54.00 19.27
CA PRO A 2 -39.35 53.82 18.62
C PRO A 2 -38.97 54.93 17.60
N HIS A 3 -37.73 54.92 17.09
CA HIS A 3 -37.52 54.96 15.63
C HIS A 3 -36.07 54.71 15.18
N ARG A 4 -35.96 53.77 14.21
CA ARG A 4 -35.06 53.68 13.04
C ARG A 4 -33.53 53.61 13.28
N GLN A 5 -32.74 52.82 12.54
CA GLN A 5 -32.92 52.37 11.16
C GLN A 5 -32.07 51.12 10.86
N ARG A 6 -32.71 50.13 10.21
CA ARG A 6 -32.08 49.00 9.49
C ARG A 6 -31.16 49.51 8.38
N ARG A 7 -30.00 48.86 8.19
CA ARG A 7 -29.36 48.75 6.88
C ARG A 7 -29.08 47.27 6.57
N ASN A 8 -29.98 46.70 5.78
CA ASN A 8 -29.72 45.52 4.98
C ASN A 8 -28.61 45.86 3.96
N ARG A 9 -27.62 44.98 3.79
CA ARG A 9 -26.88 44.89 2.53
C ARG A 9 -27.32 43.65 1.79
N SER A 10 -28.01 43.94 0.69
CA SER A 10 -28.48 43.07 -0.36
C SER A 10 -27.33 42.32 -1.04
N SER A 11 -27.51 41.01 -1.14
CA SER A 11 -27.15 40.19 -2.29
C SER A 11 -27.54 40.84 -3.61
N LEU A 12 -26.68 40.77 -4.63
CA LEU A 12 -26.98 40.66 -6.07
C LEU A 12 -25.65 40.30 -6.80
N PRO A 13 -25.71 39.72 -8.02
CA PRO A 13 -25.00 38.50 -8.36
C PRO A 13 -23.96 38.73 -9.46
N LEU A 14 -23.01 37.80 -9.61
CA LEU A 14 -22.19 37.70 -10.81
C LEU A 14 -22.35 36.30 -11.39
N SER A 15 -23.26 36.23 -12.35
CA SER A 15 -23.25 35.26 -13.44
C SER A 15 -21.92 35.35 -14.21
N HIS A 16 -21.29 34.22 -14.53
CA HIS A 16 -21.23 33.78 -15.93
C HIS A 16 -20.49 32.44 -16.10
N ASN A 17 -21.13 31.63 -16.95
CA ASN A 17 -20.55 30.72 -17.94
C ASN A 17 -19.95 29.39 -17.47
N SER A 18 -20.90 28.45 -17.35
CA SER A 18 -20.86 27.14 -18.00
C SER A 18 -19.97 27.08 -19.25
N SER A 19 -18.90 26.31 -19.16
CA SER A 19 -18.40 25.52 -20.28
C SER A 19 -18.36 24.07 -19.81
N ASP A 20 -19.42 23.38 -20.17
CA ASP A 20 -19.60 21.93 -20.07
C ASP A 20 -18.60 21.28 -21.04
N SER A 21 -17.46 20.83 -20.52
CA SER A 21 -16.58 19.89 -21.22
C SER A 21 -16.80 18.52 -20.60
N SER A 22 -17.80 17.83 -21.16
CA SER A 22 -18.04 16.42 -20.95
C SER A 22 -16.88 15.59 -21.51
N ASP A 23 -15.79 15.48 -20.77
CA ASP A 23 -14.83 14.40 -20.95
C ASP A 23 -15.34 13.15 -20.24
N GLY A 24 -16.26 12.47 -20.93
CA GLY A 24 -16.73 11.13 -20.59
C GLY A 24 -15.63 10.11 -20.81
N ASP A 25 -14.62 10.12 -19.93
CA ASP A 25 -13.52 9.18 -19.97
C ASP A 25 -14.03 7.80 -19.51
N SER A 26 -14.39 6.97 -20.49
CA SER A 26 -14.87 5.62 -20.25
C SER A 26 -13.72 4.78 -19.69
N CYS A 27 -13.99 3.96 -18.66
CA CYS A 27 -12.99 3.02 -18.10
C CYS A 27 -12.45 1.97 -19.12
N PHE A 28 -12.79 2.10 -20.41
CA PHE A 28 -12.50 1.14 -21.45
C PHE A 28 -11.66 1.66 -22.61
N ASP A 29 -11.33 2.96 -22.72
CA ASP A 29 -10.53 3.50 -23.84
C ASP A 29 -9.36 4.41 -23.39
N THR A 30 -8.14 3.88 -23.48
CA THR A 30 -7.01 4.44 -24.25
C THR A 30 -5.82 3.47 -24.16
N GLU A 31 -5.25 3.15 -25.33
CA GLU A 31 -3.96 2.46 -25.43
C GLU A 31 -2.83 3.47 -25.27
N GLY A 32 -1.89 3.15 -24.38
CA GLY A 32 -0.52 3.57 -24.43
C GLY A 32 0.32 2.35 -24.05
N GLU A 33 1.36 2.09 -24.83
CA GLU A 33 2.51 1.22 -24.51
C GLU A 33 2.88 1.22 -23.01
N PRO A 34 3.45 0.15 -22.45
CA PRO A 34 3.51 -0.07 -21.01
C PRO A 34 4.54 0.84 -20.33
N ARG A 35 4.21 2.12 -20.14
CA ARG A 35 4.77 2.91 -19.04
C ARG A 35 3.98 2.52 -17.81
N GLY A 36 4.64 1.72 -16.95
CA GLY A 36 4.08 1.13 -15.73
C GLY A 36 3.19 2.08 -14.93
N SER A 37 1.89 2.03 -15.21
CA SER A 37 0.87 2.73 -14.45
C SER A 37 0.47 1.81 -13.31
N SER A 38 0.99 2.10 -12.12
CA SER A 38 0.53 1.48 -10.88
C SER A 38 -0.87 2.01 -10.57
N SER A 39 -1.88 1.47 -11.24
CA SER A 39 -3.27 1.64 -10.82
C SER A 39 -3.45 0.87 -9.51
N GLY A 40 -3.32 1.61 -8.41
CA GLY A 40 -3.62 1.15 -7.05
C GLY A 40 -5.10 0.77 -7.01
N THR A 41 -5.37 -0.53 -7.09
CA THR A 41 -6.67 -1.11 -6.80
C THR A 41 -6.62 -1.51 -5.33
N ASP A 42 -7.42 -0.82 -4.51
CA ASP A 42 -7.55 -1.07 -3.07
C ASP A 42 -7.98 -2.52 -2.85
N ALA A 43 -7.04 -3.35 -2.40
CA ALA A 43 -7.27 -4.68 -1.87
C ALA A 43 -7.59 -4.57 -0.37
N THR A 44 -8.68 -3.89 -0.03
CA THR A 44 -9.22 -3.91 1.34
C THR A 44 -10.43 -4.82 1.35
N ASP A 45 -10.21 -6.10 1.63
CA ASP A 45 -11.14 -7.07 2.20
C ASP A 45 -10.64 -8.48 1.84
N ILE A 46 -9.70 -9.03 2.61
CA ILE A 46 -9.50 -10.47 2.92
C ILE A 46 -8.31 -10.51 3.89
N ASP A 47 -8.56 -10.91 5.15
CA ASP A 47 -7.53 -11.20 6.14
C ASP A 47 -6.73 -12.44 5.73
N THR A 48 -5.40 -12.37 5.85
CA THR A 48 -4.52 -13.55 5.90
C THR A 48 -3.28 -13.21 6.73
N ASP A 49 -3.26 -13.70 7.98
CA ASP A 49 -2.06 -13.91 8.79
C ASP A 49 -1.43 -15.24 8.39
N VAL A 50 -0.14 -15.28 8.00
CA VAL A 50 0.77 -16.43 8.20
C VAL A 50 2.22 -15.92 8.23
N GLU A 51 2.96 -16.30 9.27
CA GLU A 51 4.41 -16.13 9.48
C GLU A 51 5.22 -17.21 8.74
N GLY A 52 6.47 -16.91 8.35
CA GLY A 52 7.42 -17.91 7.85
C GLY A 52 8.67 -17.28 7.24
N GLU A 53 9.74 -17.25 8.02
CA GLU A 53 11.10 -16.86 7.62
C GLU A 53 11.74 -17.91 6.70
N ASP A 54 12.65 -17.47 5.84
CA ASP A 54 13.86 -18.25 5.50
C ASP A 54 15.02 -17.27 5.29
N LYS A 55 16.05 -17.41 6.14
CA LYS A 55 17.33 -16.70 6.07
C LYS A 55 18.23 -17.41 5.06
N ILE A 56 18.80 -16.66 4.12
CA ILE A 56 19.95 -17.12 3.33
C ILE A 56 21.13 -16.22 3.70
N ASP A 57 22.14 -16.86 4.27
CA ASP A 57 23.42 -16.31 4.70
C ASP A 57 24.26 -15.92 3.47
N ILE A 58 24.46 -14.62 3.26
CA ILE A 58 25.36 -14.09 2.23
C ILE A 58 26.61 -13.57 2.94
N SER A 59 27.47 -14.51 3.32
CA SER A 59 28.85 -14.24 3.67
C SER A 59 29.74 -14.95 2.67
N ARG A 60 30.23 -14.22 1.65
CA ARG A 60 31.51 -14.42 0.90
C ARG A 60 31.44 -14.00 -0.57
N ILE A 61 31.47 -12.70 -0.87
CA ILE A 61 32.10 -12.26 -2.14
C ILE A 61 32.87 -10.98 -1.88
N THR A 62 34.13 -11.16 -1.49
CA THR A 62 35.19 -10.19 -1.79
C THR A 62 36.17 -10.88 -2.74
N GLN A 63 36.43 -10.19 -3.85
CA GLN A 63 37.61 -10.25 -4.72
C GLN A 63 37.69 -11.29 -5.85
N GLU A 64 38.01 -10.71 -7.02
CA GLU A 64 38.65 -11.23 -8.23
C GLU A 64 37.76 -11.88 -9.30
N ASP A 65 37.60 -11.12 -10.41
CA ASP A 65 37.13 -11.60 -11.71
C ASP A 65 38.02 -12.75 -12.19
N LYS A 66 37.56 -13.98 -11.95
CA LYS A 66 37.97 -15.16 -12.70
C LYS A 66 36.71 -15.76 -13.31
N ASP A 67 36.55 -15.57 -14.61
CA ASP A 67 35.50 -16.24 -15.36
C ASP A 67 35.57 -17.75 -15.09
N LEU A 68 34.41 -18.36 -14.82
CA LEU A 68 34.31 -19.79 -14.51
C LEU A 68 34.68 -20.62 -15.75
N PRO A 69 35.12 -21.88 -15.60
CA PRO A 69 35.51 -22.72 -16.74
C PRO A 69 34.36 -22.88 -17.75
N PRO A 70 34.62 -22.97 -19.07
CA PRO A 70 33.58 -23.13 -20.10
C PRO A 70 32.62 -24.30 -19.87
N GLU A 71 33.09 -25.35 -19.18
CA GLU A 71 32.29 -26.52 -18.79
C GLU A 71 31.20 -26.18 -17.78
N TYR A 72 31.42 -25.19 -16.90
CA TYR A 72 30.40 -24.68 -15.99
C TYR A 72 29.21 -24.07 -16.76
N TYR A 73 29.50 -23.27 -17.79
CA TYR A 73 28.47 -22.65 -18.62
C TYR A 73 27.75 -23.67 -19.51
N ARG A 74 28.48 -24.65 -20.06
CA ARG A 74 27.87 -25.77 -20.80
C ARG A 74 26.94 -26.61 -19.93
N ASN A 75 27.34 -26.90 -18.69
CA ASN A 75 26.47 -27.59 -17.73
C ASN A 75 25.25 -26.74 -17.35
N LEU A 76 25.37 -25.41 -17.33
CA LEU A 76 24.23 -24.49 -17.12
C LEU A 76 23.24 -24.48 -18.30
N GLU A 77 23.74 -24.63 -19.53
CA GLU A 77 22.90 -24.77 -20.74
C GLU A 77 22.19 -26.13 -20.80
N GLU A 78 22.81 -27.16 -20.22
CA GLU A 78 22.27 -28.52 -20.15
C GLU A 78 21.44 -28.80 -18.88
N GLU A 79 21.52 -27.95 -17.85
CA GLU A 79 20.63 -28.00 -16.69
C GLU A 79 19.20 -27.75 -17.17
N PRO A 80 18.27 -28.72 -16.99
CA PRO A 80 16.88 -28.46 -17.30
C PRO A 80 16.44 -27.29 -16.43
N GLU A 81 15.94 -26.20 -17.06
CA GLU A 81 15.37 -25.06 -16.34
C GLU A 81 14.53 -25.64 -15.21
N SER A 82 15.03 -25.50 -13.97
CA SER A 82 14.26 -25.97 -12.84
C SER A 82 12.91 -25.29 -13.00
N ASN A 83 11.82 -26.05 -12.83
CA ASN A 83 10.50 -25.47 -12.65
C ASN A 83 10.48 -24.73 -11.30
N ASP A 84 11.48 -23.87 -11.05
CA ASP A 84 11.40 -22.80 -10.09
C ASP A 84 10.23 -21.98 -10.58
N LYS A 85 9.08 -22.29 -9.99
CA LYS A 85 7.81 -21.67 -10.28
C LYS A 85 8.07 -20.20 -10.08
N ASN A 86 8.34 -19.50 -11.18
CA ASN A 86 8.52 -18.06 -11.18
C ASN A 86 7.45 -17.54 -10.23
N LYS A 87 7.89 -16.85 -9.16
CA LYS A 87 6.97 -16.07 -8.32
C LYS A 87 6.51 -14.89 -9.19
N ASP A 88 5.83 -15.18 -10.30
CA ASP A 88 5.33 -14.29 -11.34
C ASP A 88 4.38 -13.24 -10.75
N TYR A 89 3.86 -13.52 -9.56
CA TYR A 89 2.90 -12.72 -8.85
C TYR A 89 3.30 -12.54 -7.39
N LYS A 90 3.17 -11.31 -6.89
CA LYS A 90 3.18 -11.04 -5.45
C LYS A 90 2.04 -11.78 -4.77
N GLU A 91 2.22 -12.12 -3.51
CA GLU A 91 1.26 -12.91 -2.72
C GLU A 91 -0.18 -12.37 -2.73
N GLY A 92 -0.36 -11.05 -2.59
CA GLY A 92 -1.69 -10.44 -2.71
C GLY A 92 -2.33 -10.60 -4.09
N SER A 93 -1.52 -10.63 -5.15
CA SER A 93 -2.02 -10.93 -6.51
C SER A 93 -2.35 -12.41 -6.68
N LEU A 94 -1.57 -13.32 -6.07
CA LEU A 94 -1.88 -14.76 -6.05
C LEU A 94 -3.21 -15.04 -5.35
N SER A 95 -3.47 -14.41 -4.20
CA SER A 95 -4.75 -14.55 -3.48
C SER A 95 -5.94 -14.14 -4.35
N LEU A 96 -5.82 -13.05 -5.10
CA LEU A 96 -6.87 -12.58 -6.01
C LEU A 96 -7.06 -13.51 -7.21
N ILE A 97 -5.97 -14.08 -7.74
CA ILE A 97 -6.01 -15.09 -8.82
C ILE A 97 -6.67 -16.38 -8.30
N ASN A 98 -6.23 -16.91 -7.16
CA ASN A 98 -6.82 -18.11 -6.54
C ASN A 98 -8.31 -17.90 -6.25
N GLY A 99 -8.69 -16.73 -5.74
CA GLY A 99 -10.07 -16.41 -5.45
C GLY A 99 -10.96 -16.32 -6.70
N ILE A 100 -10.47 -15.89 -7.86
CA ILE A 100 -11.26 -15.94 -9.09
C ILE A 100 -11.29 -17.35 -9.69
N GLU A 101 -10.21 -18.12 -9.56
CA GLU A 101 -10.14 -19.52 -9.98
C GLU A 101 -11.18 -20.35 -9.24
N GLU A 102 -11.26 -20.25 -7.91
CA GLU A 102 -12.22 -20.99 -7.10
C GLU A 102 -13.68 -20.68 -7.50
N ARG A 103 -13.97 -19.41 -7.80
CA ARG A 103 -15.29 -18.99 -8.28
C ARG A 103 -15.58 -19.55 -9.67
N PHE A 104 -14.59 -19.56 -10.56
CA PHE A 104 -14.73 -20.15 -11.89
C PHE A 104 -14.93 -21.67 -11.82
N ASP A 105 -14.24 -22.35 -10.90
CA ASP A 105 -14.40 -23.79 -10.68
C ASP A 105 -15.78 -24.12 -10.12
N ARG A 106 -16.31 -23.25 -9.24
CA ARG A 106 -17.69 -23.36 -8.75
C ARG A 106 -18.71 -23.19 -9.88
N TYR A 107 -18.48 -22.26 -10.80
CA TYR A 107 -19.28 -22.10 -12.01
C TYR A 107 -19.21 -23.36 -12.90
N CYS A 108 -18.01 -23.90 -13.14
CA CYS A 108 -17.82 -25.10 -13.95
C CYS A 108 -18.54 -26.32 -13.35
N ARG A 109 -18.45 -26.51 -12.03
CA ARG A 109 -19.22 -27.51 -11.29
C ARG A 109 -20.72 -27.33 -11.47
N TYR A 110 -21.22 -26.10 -11.40
CA TYR A 110 -22.64 -25.79 -11.59
C TYR A 110 -23.15 -26.18 -12.98
N ILE A 111 -22.36 -25.94 -14.03
CA ILE A 111 -22.70 -26.34 -15.41
C ILE A 111 -22.24 -27.76 -15.79
N ARG A 112 -21.71 -28.53 -14.82
CA ARG A 112 -21.17 -29.90 -14.99
C ARG A 112 -20.11 -30.01 -16.10
N LYS A 113 -19.17 -29.07 -16.14
CA LYS A 113 -18.02 -29.10 -17.05
C LYS A 113 -16.71 -29.21 -16.27
N ASP A 114 -15.72 -29.85 -16.89
CA ASP A 114 -14.36 -29.88 -16.39
C ASP A 114 -13.79 -28.46 -16.35
N ALA A 115 -13.31 -28.03 -15.18
CA ALA A 115 -12.86 -26.67 -14.97
C ALA A 115 -11.54 -26.35 -15.70
N HIS A 116 -10.66 -27.34 -15.84
CA HIS A 116 -9.38 -27.18 -16.51
C HIS A 116 -9.58 -26.98 -18.02
N VAL A 117 -10.36 -27.86 -18.66
CA VAL A 117 -10.77 -27.71 -20.06
C VAL A 117 -11.56 -26.40 -20.24
N ALA A 118 -12.43 -26.08 -19.27
CA ALA A 118 -13.23 -24.87 -19.32
C ALA A 118 -12.37 -23.59 -19.33
N LYS A 119 -11.26 -23.59 -18.58
CA LYS A 119 -10.29 -22.49 -18.53
C LYS A 119 -9.46 -22.41 -19.81
N GLN A 120 -8.97 -23.51 -20.35
CA GLN A 120 -8.09 -23.49 -21.53
C GLN A 120 -8.77 -22.94 -22.80
N GLU A 121 -10.08 -23.18 -22.96
CA GLU A 121 -10.88 -22.70 -24.09
C GLU A 121 -11.73 -21.47 -23.71
N LEU A 122 -11.15 -20.47 -23.05
CA LEU A 122 -11.91 -19.29 -22.62
C LEU A 122 -12.35 -18.44 -23.83
N THR A 123 -13.63 -18.54 -24.19
CA THR A 123 -14.24 -17.72 -25.25
C THR A 123 -15.02 -16.52 -24.67
N PRO A 124 -15.30 -15.47 -25.46
CA PRO A 124 -16.15 -14.35 -25.01
C PRO A 124 -17.54 -14.81 -24.53
N HIS A 125 -18.12 -15.84 -25.13
CA HIS A 125 -19.38 -16.45 -24.68
C HIS A 125 -19.26 -17.09 -23.30
N ARG A 126 -18.15 -17.76 -23.02
CA ARG A 126 -17.88 -18.37 -21.71
C ARG A 126 -17.66 -17.30 -20.64
N VAL A 127 -16.97 -16.20 -20.98
CA VAL A 127 -16.87 -15.00 -20.14
C VAL A 127 -18.25 -14.44 -19.82
N LYS A 128 -19.11 -14.25 -20.84
CA LYS A 128 -20.50 -13.78 -20.64
C LYS A 128 -21.26 -14.69 -19.66
N ALA A 129 -21.21 -16.00 -19.87
CA ALA A 129 -21.93 -16.96 -19.06
C ALA A 129 -21.42 -16.99 -17.61
N PHE A 130 -20.10 -17.01 -17.41
CA PHE A 130 -19.48 -16.95 -16.10
C PHE A 130 -19.87 -15.68 -15.34
N PHE A 131 -19.71 -14.49 -15.93
CA PHE A 131 -20.06 -13.23 -15.25
C PHE A 131 -21.55 -13.07 -15.03
N THR A 132 -22.40 -13.59 -15.93
CA THR A 132 -23.85 -13.64 -15.70
C THR A 132 -24.19 -14.52 -14.49
N TRP A 133 -23.62 -15.72 -14.43
CA TRP A 133 -23.78 -16.63 -13.29
C TRP A 133 -23.28 -15.99 -11.98
N LEU A 134 -22.12 -15.35 -12.03
CA LEU A 134 -21.48 -14.71 -10.88
C LEU A 134 -22.33 -13.56 -10.31
N LEU A 135 -22.91 -12.72 -11.19
CA LEU A 135 -23.78 -11.61 -10.79
C LEU A 135 -25.16 -12.06 -10.29
N ASN A 136 -25.59 -13.27 -10.66
CA ASN A 136 -26.83 -13.88 -10.19
C ASN A 136 -26.69 -14.54 -8.81
N GLN A 137 -25.46 -14.79 -8.34
CA GLN A 137 -25.25 -15.35 -7.01
C GLN A 137 -25.74 -14.36 -5.93
N ARG A 138 -26.67 -14.82 -5.08
CA ARG A 138 -27.17 -14.09 -3.92
C ARG A 138 -26.80 -14.86 -2.66
N HIS A 139 -26.25 -14.17 -1.66
CA HIS A 139 -25.86 -14.75 -0.37
C HIS A 139 -26.46 -13.94 0.80
N GLY A 140 -26.82 -14.65 1.87
CA GLY A 140 -27.29 -14.07 3.14
C GLY A 140 -28.78 -13.66 3.18
N LYS A 141 -29.25 -13.22 4.35
CA LYS A 141 -30.62 -12.72 4.56
C LYS A 141 -30.89 -11.50 3.66
N GLY A 142 -32.00 -11.54 2.90
CA GLY A 142 -32.41 -10.48 1.97
C GLY A 142 -31.83 -10.58 0.56
N GLY A 143 -31.20 -11.71 0.20
CA GLY A 143 -30.74 -11.94 -1.18
C GLY A 143 -29.68 -10.93 -1.65
N ARG A 144 -28.77 -10.55 -0.75
CA ARG A 144 -27.71 -9.57 -1.04
C ARG A 144 -26.77 -10.13 -2.11
N ARG A 145 -26.29 -9.25 -3.00
CA ARG A 145 -25.26 -9.58 -3.98
C ARG A 145 -23.96 -9.97 -3.27
N VAL A 146 -23.16 -10.82 -3.93
CA VAL A 146 -21.80 -11.15 -3.50
C VAL A 146 -21.02 -9.87 -3.14
N LYS A 147 -20.36 -9.87 -1.98
CA LYS A 147 -19.55 -8.73 -1.50
C LYS A 147 -18.51 -8.38 -2.57
N GLY A 148 -18.41 -7.09 -2.91
CA GLY A 148 -17.46 -6.60 -3.91
C GLY A 148 -17.93 -6.60 -5.37
N LEU A 149 -19.18 -6.98 -5.70
CA LEU A 149 -19.72 -6.93 -7.09
C LEU A 149 -20.84 -5.88 -7.24
N ARG A 150 -20.63 -4.68 -6.68
CA ARG A 150 -21.61 -3.58 -6.70
C ARG A 150 -21.30 -2.49 -7.74
N SER A 151 -20.10 -2.51 -8.33
CA SER A 151 -19.62 -1.48 -9.26
C SER A 151 -19.09 -2.07 -10.56
N GLU A 152 -19.09 -1.26 -11.62
CA GLU A 152 -18.52 -1.60 -12.92
C GLU A 152 -16.99 -1.83 -12.83
N ASP A 153 -16.30 -1.04 -12.01
CA ASP A 153 -14.85 -1.18 -11.75
C ASP A 153 -14.51 -2.54 -11.12
N SER A 154 -15.37 -3.02 -10.22
CA SER A 154 -15.20 -4.33 -9.60
C SER A 154 -15.30 -5.45 -10.63
N ILE A 155 -16.25 -5.38 -11.57
CA ILE A 155 -16.33 -6.35 -12.67
C ILE A 155 -15.05 -6.31 -13.52
N GLY A 156 -14.58 -5.11 -13.88
CA GLY A 156 -13.34 -4.97 -14.64
C GLY A 156 -12.14 -5.61 -13.95
N THR A 157 -12.07 -5.46 -12.63
CA THR A 157 -11.04 -6.07 -11.77
C THR A 157 -11.14 -7.60 -11.75
N TYR A 158 -12.34 -8.15 -11.59
CA TYR A 158 -12.56 -9.60 -11.66
C TYR A 158 -12.18 -10.16 -13.04
N TYR A 159 -12.50 -9.44 -14.12
CA TYR A 159 -12.11 -9.85 -15.47
C TYR A 159 -10.60 -9.81 -15.68
N LYS A 160 -9.91 -8.80 -15.14
CA LYS A 160 -8.45 -8.77 -15.11
C LYS A 160 -7.89 -10.03 -14.44
N TYR A 161 -8.37 -10.39 -13.26
CA TYR A 161 -7.86 -11.58 -12.57
C TYR A 161 -8.22 -12.89 -13.29
N LEU A 162 -9.40 -12.98 -13.93
CA LEU A 162 -9.74 -14.13 -14.77
C LEU A 162 -8.76 -14.29 -15.94
N ARG A 163 -8.30 -13.18 -16.54
CA ARG A 163 -7.27 -13.19 -17.58
C ARG A 163 -5.92 -13.67 -17.06
N LEU A 164 -5.56 -13.32 -15.82
CA LEU A 164 -4.33 -13.79 -15.19
C LEU A 164 -4.41 -15.29 -14.85
N ALA A 165 -5.54 -15.75 -14.31
CA ALA A 165 -5.81 -17.16 -14.06
C ALA A 165 -5.67 -18.02 -15.33
N TYR A 166 -6.22 -17.55 -16.46
CA TYR A 166 -6.02 -18.21 -17.75
C TYR A 166 -4.55 -18.24 -18.16
N LYS A 167 -3.84 -17.12 -18.02
CA LYS A 167 -2.42 -17.04 -18.38
C LYS A 167 -1.60 -18.05 -17.58
N ARG A 168 -1.90 -18.17 -16.28
CA ARG A 168 -1.29 -19.17 -15.38
C ARG A 168 -1.62 -20.61 -15.82
N ALA A 169 -2.84 -20.89 -16.27
CA ALA A 169 -3.25 -22.24 -16.67
C ALA A 169 -2.76 -22.68 -18.07
N THR A 170 -2.48 -21.74 -18.97
CA THR A 170 -2.18 -22.03 -20.40
C THR A 170 -0.81 -21.54 -20.86
N GLY A 171 -0.11 -20.74 -20.06
CA GLY A 171 1.09 -20.00 -20.47
C GLY A 171 0.83 -18.87 -21.47
N ARG A 172 -0.39 -18.73 -22.00
CA ARG A 172 -0.75 -17.78 -23.07
C ARG A 172 -1.61 -16.66 -22.50
N LYS A 173 -1.41 -15.41 -22.92
CA LYS A 173 -2.38 -14.35 -22.53
C LYS A 173 -3.63 -14.49 -23.40
N ILE A 174 -4.81 -14.36 -22.78
CA ILE A 174 -6.08 -14.42 -23.50
C ILE A 174 -6.14 -13.34 -24.59
N PHE A 175 -6.58 -13.73 -25.79
CA PHE A 175 -6.88 -12.84 -26.91
C PHE A 175 -5.66 -12.02 -27.37
N ASN A 176 -4.46 -12.62 -27.31
CA ASN A 176 -3.20 -11.99 -27.68
C ASN A 176 -3.04 -11.73 -29.19
N SER A 177 -3.73 -12.49 -30.04
CA SER A 177 -3.55 -12.45 -31.50
C SER A 177 -4.57 -11.57 -32.23
N GLU A 178 -5.68 -11.18 -31.58
CA GLU A 178 -6.73 -10.39 -32.22
C GLU A 178 -7.29 -9.36 -31.23
N ARG A 179 -7.30 -8.08 -31.59
CA ARG A 179 -7.94 -7.02 -30.79
C ARG A 179 -9.47 -7.25 -30.61
N GLY A 180 -10.08 -8.07 -31.46
CA GLY A 180 -11.52 -8.35 -31.49
C GLY A 180 -12.09 -9.00 -30.21
N PRO A 181 -11.63 -10.20 -29.80
CA PRO A 181 -12.26 -10.94 -28.70
C PRO A 181 -12.20 -10.25 -27.32
N ASN A 182 -11.12 -9.53 -27.00
CA ASN A 182 -11.03 -8.77 -25.75
C ASN A 182 -11.98 -7.56 -25.74
N ARG A 183 -12.12 -6.88 -26.89
CA ARG A 183 -13.11 -5.81 -27.07
C ARG A 183 -14.53 -6.34 -26.91
N ILE A 184 -14.82 -7.51 -27.48
CA ILE A 184 -16.12 -8.19 -27.33
C ILE A 184 -16.38 -8.52 -25.86
N ALA A 185 -15.40 -9.09 -25.15
CA ALA A 185 -15.53 -9.38 -23.72
C ALA A 185 -15.79 -8.10 -22.89
N ARG A 186 -15.09 -7.00 -23.15
CA ARG A 186 -15.34 -5.70 -22.49
C ARG A 186 -16.75 -5.18 -22.76
N GLN A 187 -17.23 -5.24 -24.00
CA GLN A 187 -18.61 -4.86 -24.35
C GLN A 187 -19.65 -5.73 -23.65
N ILE A 188 -19.38 -7.04 -23.53
CA ILE A 188 -20.22 -7.96 -22.75
C ILE A 188 -20.29 -7.51 -21.29
N LEU A 189 -19.15 -7.18 -20.67
CA LEU A 189 -19.12 -6.72 -19.28
C LEU A 189 -19.86 -5.40 -19.09
N GLN A 190 -19.72 -4.43 -20.01
CA GLN A 190 -20.50 -3.19 -19.97
C GLN A 190 -22.01 -3.44 -20.06
N LYS A 191 -22.45 -4.34 -20.95
CA LYS A 191 -23.87 -4.74 -21.07
C LYS A 191 -24.37 -5.42 -19.79
N LEU A 192 -23.55 -6.27 -19.17
CA LEU A 192 -23.87 -6.90 -17.89
C LEU A 192 -23.94 -5.88 -16.75
N SER A 193 -23.02 -4.93 -16.69
CA SER A 193 -23.04 -3.84 -15.70
C SER A 193 -24.35 -3.04 -15.77
N LYS A 194 -24.79 -2.68 -16.98
CA LYS A 194 -26.08 -2.01 -17.20
C LYS A 194 -27.26 -2.90 -16.80
N LYS A 195 -27.30 -4.16 -17.27
CA LYS A 195 -28.38 -5.11 -16.98
C LYS A 195 -28.56 -5.36 -15.47
N HIS A 196 -27.46 -5.44 -14.73
CA HIS A 196 -27.48 -5.67 -13.30
C HIS A 196 -27.46 -4.36 -12.48
N GLY A 197 -27.60 -3.18 -13.09
CA GLY A 197 -27.64 -1.90 -12.37
C GLY A 197 -26.42 -1.67 -11.47
N LEU A 198 -25.22 -1.95 -11.97
CA LEU A 198 -23.99 -1.69 -11.24
C LEU A 198 -23.66 -0.20 -11.24
N SER A 199 -23.13 0.28 -10.11
CA SER A 199 -22.72 1.68 -10.00
C SER A 199 -21.51 1.97 -10.88
N ARG A 200 -21.58 3.09 -11.60
CA ARG A 200 -20.48 3.71 -12.35
C ARG A 200 -19.77 4.79 -11.55
N GLN A 201 -20.32 5.16 -10.41
CA GLN A 201 -19.73 6.19 -9.59
C GLN A 201 -18.43 5.64 -9.02
N LYS A 202 -17.31 6.30 -9.37
CA LYS A 202 -16.05 6.09 -8.68
C LYS A 202 -16.32 6.31 -7.19
N ARG A 203 -15.90 5.34 -6.37
CA ARG A 203 -15.96 5.50 -4.92
C ARG A 203 -15.19 6.77 -4.57
N LYS A 204 -15.86 7.76 -3.97
CA LYS A 204 -15.19 8.96 -3.48
C LYS A 204 -14.10 8.51 -2.52
N LYS A 205 -12.85 8.85 -2.83
CA LYS A 205 -11.74 8.63 -1.92
C LYS A 205 -11.97 9.56 -0.73
N GLY A 206 -11.87 9.01 0.48
CA GLY A 206 -11.81 9.86 1.67
C GLY A 206 -10.57 10.73 1.55
N VAL A 207 -10.76 12.05 1.53
CA VAL A 207 -9.67 13.01 1.59
C VAL A 207 -9.69 13.55 3.01
N ILE A 208 -8.53 13.54 3.66
CA ILE A 208 -8.30 14.20 4.93
C ILE A 208 -7.48 15.45 4.60
N TYR A 209 -7.98 16.63 4.94
CA TYR A 209 -7.22 17.87 4.80
C TYR A 209 -6.11 17.94 5.86
N ILE A 210 -5.07 18.73 5.62
CA ILE A 210 -3.91 18.79 6.51
C ILE A 210 -4.30 19.34 7.90
N GLU A 211 -5.24 20.28 7.93
CA GLU A 211 -5.82 20.84 9.15
C GLU A 211 -6.60 19.78 9.94
N ASP A 212 -7.42 18.98 9.25
CA ASP A 212 -8.14 17.87 9.86
C ASP A 212 -7.17 16.81 10.39
N LEU A 213 -6.10 16.52 9.66
CA LEU A 213 -5.05 15.60 10.09
C LEU A 213 -4.39 16.08 11.38
N ALA A 214 -4.07 17.37 11.49
CA ALA A 214 -3.51 17.96 12.71
C ALA A 214 -4.48 17.80 13.89
N VAL A 215 -5.77 18.09 13.69
CA VAL A 215 -6.81 17.90 14.71
C VAL A 215 -6.94 16.42 15.11
N ILE A 216 -6.91 15.48 14.16
CA ILE A 216 -6.97 14.04 14.43
C ILE A 216 -5.77 13.60 15.28
N ILE A 217 -4.56 14.01 14.90
CA ILE A 217 -3.34 13.65 15.63
C ILE A 217 -3.36 14.27 17.03
N GLN A 218 -3.68 15.57 17.15
CA GLN A 218 -3.79 16.25 18.44
C GLN A 218 -4.84 15.58 19.33
N THR A 219 -6.01 15.23 18.79
CA THR A 219 -7.07 14.52 19.50
C THR A 219 -6.59 13.13 19.95
N ASN A 220 -5.88 12.41 19.09
CA ASN A 220 -5.29 11.11 19.42
C ASN A 220 -4.25 11.21 20.55
N LEU A 221 -3.45 12.27 20.59
CA LEU A 221 -2.42 12.48 21.61
C LEU A 221 -2.99 12.95 22.94
N THR A 222 -4.01 13.82 22.93
CA THR A 222 -4.50 14.51 24.13
C THR A 222 -5.72 13.86 24.77
N THR A 223 -6.58 13.19 24.01
CA THR A 223 -7.86 12.71 24.56
C THR A 223 -7.72 11.37 25.28
N THR A 224 -8.41 11.23 26.41
CA THR A 224 -8.54 9.96 27.14
C THR A 224 -9.78 9.16 26.72
N LYS A 225 -10.64 9.74 25.87
CA LYS A 225 -11.88 9.11 25.38
C LYS A 225 -11.59 7.82 24.60
N LYS A 226 -10.60 7.85 23.71
CA LYS A 226 -10.11 6.64 23.03
C LYS A 226 -9.09 5.94 23.94
N LYS A 227 -9.37 4.70 24.29
CA LYS A 227 -8.48 3.85 25.08
C LYS A 227 -7.64 3.00 24.14
N TYR A 228 -6.34 3.00 24.37
CA TYR A 228 -5.40 2.09 23.72
C TYR A 228 -4.95 1.06 24.74
N THR A 229 -4.65 -0.15 24.27
CA THR A 229 -4.08 -1.22 25.12
C THR A 229 -2.73 -0.81 25.69
N HIS A 230 -1.92 -0.05 24.94
CA HIS A 230 -0.64 0.49 25.38
C HIS A 230 -0.49 1.96 24.93
N SER A 231 0.18 2.79 25.73
CA SER A 231 0.34 4.24 25.46
C SER A 231 1.14 4.51 24.17
N GLN A 232 2.11 3.66 23.85
CA GLN A 232 2.91 3.73 22.62
C GLN A 232 2.05 3.71 21.35
N HIS A 233 0.87 3.07 21.37
CA HIS A 233 -0.06 3.09 20.22
C HIS A 233 -0.53 4.48 19.84
N ARG A 234 -0.57 5.44 20.79
CA ARG A 234 -0.88 6.84 20.46
C ARG A 234 0.19 7.43 19.54
N ILE A 235 1.46 7.21 19.90
CA ILE A 235 2.61 7.73 19.16
C ILE A 235 2.75 7.00 17.82
N GLN A 236 2.58 5.68 17.82
CA GLN A 236 2.61 4.86 16.59
C GLN A 236 1.50 5.27 15.63
N LEU A 237 0.27 5.50 16.10
CA LEU A 237 -0.81 5.97 15.24
C LEU A 237 -0.54 7.39 14.70
N ALA A 238 0.02 8.28 15.52
CA ALA A 238 0.41 9.61 15.08
C ALA A 238 1.45 9.52 13.94
N LEU A 239 2.52 8.73 14.13
CA LEU A 239 3.54 8.53 13.11
C LEU A 239 2.94 7.90 11.84
N PHE A 240 2.10 6.88 12.00
CA PHE A 240 1.44 6.23 10.87
C PHE A 240 0.67 7.25 10.03
N LEU A 241 -0.17 8.07 10.68
CA LEU A 241 -0.96 9.11 10.01
C LEU A 241 -0.08 10.16 9.32
N GLN A 242 0.99 10.63 9.99
CA GLN A 242 1.97 11.55 9.39
C GLN A 242 2.63 10.95 8.14
N LEU A 243 3.02 9.67 8.17
CA LEU A 243 3.65 8.98 7.04
C LEU A 243 2.69 8.65 5.90
N THR A 244 1.40 8.43 6.19
CA THR A 244 0.41 8.11 5.13
C THR A 244 0.33 9.21 4.08
N SER A 245 0.43 10.47 4.50
CA SER A 245 0.45 11.65 3.64
C SER A 245 1.59 11.61 2.60
N PHE A 246 2.74 11.04 2.93
CA PHE A 246 3.90 10.95 2.04
C PHE A 246 3.96 9.66 1.23
N SER A 247 3.39 8.56 1.75
CA SER A 247 3.46 7.22 1.17
C SER A 247 2.56 6.95 -0.05
N ARG A 248 1.75 7.94 -0.48
CA ARG A 248 0.66 7.78 -1.46
C ARG A 248 -0.36 6.71 -1.05
N ASN A 249 -0.79 6.72 0.22
CA ASN A 249 -1.79 5.81 0.76
C ASN A 249 -1.46 4.33 0.51
N ARG A 250 -0.27 3.88 0.93
CA ARG A 250 0.08 2.45 0.98
C ARG A 250 0.24 1.97 2.43
N PRO A 251 -0.87 1.82 3.20
CA PRO A 251 -0.84 1.53 4.63
C PRO A 251 0.02 0.34 5.01
N GLN A 252 -0.17 -0.79 4.33
CA GLN A 252 0.54 -2.03 4.63
C GLN A 252 2.05 -1.88 4.51
N ALA A 253 2.45 -1.07 3.55
CA ALA A 253 3.85 -0.88 3.23
C ALA A 253 4.51 0.12 4.21
N ILE A 254 3.74 0.94 4.94
CA ILE A 254 4.21 1.70 6.10
C ILE A 254 4.33 0.79 7.32
N LEU A 255 3.32 -0.06 7.56
CA LEU A 255 3.32 -0.99 8.68
C LEU A 255 4.45 -2.03 8.60
N SER A 256 4.89 -2.36 7.39
CA SER A 256 6.05 -3.24 7.15
C SER A 256 7.41 -2.54 7.28
N LEU A 257 7.46 -1.27 7.68
CA LEU A 257 8.72 -0.55 7.89
C LEU A 257 9.48 -1.19 9.06
N CYS A 258 10.79 -1.35 8.91
CA CYS A 258 11.70 -1.96 9.90
C CYS A 258 12.83 -0.97 10.19
N TYR A 259 13.58 -1.13 11.29
CA TYR A 259 14.66 -0.20 11.61
C TYR A 259 15.77 -0.15 10.55
N ARG A 260 16.06 -1.26 9.85
CA ARG A 260 17.00 -1.26 8.70
C ARG A 260 16.59 -0.33 7.56
N HIS A 261 15.30 0.01 7.51
CA HIS A 261 14.77 0.90 6.50
C HIS A 261 14.96 2.39 6.86
N ILE A 262 15.48 2.71 8.05
CA ILE A 262 15.64 4.06 8.55
C ILE A 262 17.11 4.46 8.51
N ILE A 263 17.39 5.59 7.87
CA ILE A 263 18.69 6.24 7.91
C ILE A 263 18.52 7.59 8.58
N VAL A 264 19.26 7.80 9.67
CA VAL A 264 19.33 9.08 10.38
C VAL A 264 20.72 9.67 10.17
N THR A 265 20.79 10.92 9.73
CA THR A 265 22.06 11.59 9.47
C THR A 265 21.99 13.02 9.98
N LEU A 266 22.99 13.43 10.74
CA LEU A 266 23.19 14.83 11.12
C LEU A 266 23.94 15.53 9.98
N LEU A 267 23.42 16.65 9.49
CA LEU A 267 23.97 17.43 8.39
C LEU A 267 24.48 18.77 8.90
N ARG A 268 25.67 19.15 8.43
CA ARG A 268 26.25 20.47 8.72
C ARG A 268 25.44 21.55 8.02
N ASP A 269 25.04 22.56 8.78
CA ASP A 269 24.45 23.76 8.17
C ASP A 269 25.57 24.58 7.48
N PRO A 270 25.41 24.91 6.19
CA PRO A 270 26.45 25.62 5.44
C PRO A 270 26.70 27.04 5.96
N ASN A 271 25.75 27.64 6.68
CA ASN A 271 25.86 28.98 7.25
C ASN A 271 26.29 28.95 8.73
N GLY A 272 26.70 27.78 9.26
CA GLY A 272 27.14 27.64 10.65
C GLY A 272 26.01 27.66 11.69
N ARG A 273 24.75 27.47 11.26
CA ARG A 273 23.61 27.28 12.17
C ARG A 273 23.68 25.90 12.83
N PRO A 274 22.82 25.60 13.83
CA PRO A 274 22.74 24.24 14.38
C PRO A 274 22.57 23.19 13.28
N HIS A 275 23.25 22.06 13.44
CA HIS A 275 23.19 20.96 12.49
C HIS A 275 21.75 20.45 12.30
N ASN A 276 21.40 20.10 11.07
CA ASN A 276 20.07 19.61 10.72
C ASN A 276 20.01 18.09 10.75
N ILE A 277 18.93 17.51 11.29
CA ILE A 277 18.72 16.06 11.22
C ILE A 277 17.98 15.74 9.91
N LEU A 278 18.56 14.87 9.10
CA LEU A 278 17.97 14.29 7.92
C LEU A 278 17.55 12.86 8.21
N ILE A 279 16.27 12.54 8.00
CA ILE A 279 15.78 11.16 8.02
C ILE A 279 15.41 10.72 6.61
N LYS A 280 15.93 9.56 6.21
CA LYS A 280 15.60 8.91 4.93
C LYS A 280 15.06 7.51 5.19
N PHE A 281 14.14 7.08 4.32
CA PHE A 281 13.73 5.69 4.25
C PHE A 281 14.34 4.99 3.04
N THR A 282 15.00 3.84 3.25
CA THR A 282 15.41 2.91 2.20
C THR A 282 14.23 2.03 1.85
N TYR A 283 13.49 2.40 0.82
CA TYR A 283 12.22 1.75 0.54
C TYR A 283 12.30 0.83 -0.68
N LYS A 284 12.22 -0.48 -0.45
CA LYS A 284 12.24 -1.51 -1.49
C LYS A 284 11.06 -1.43 -2.50
N PHE A 285 10.09 -0.53 -2.31
CA PHE A 285 8.89 -0.43 -3.17
C PHE A 285 8.82 0.86 -4.03
N THR A 286 9.81 1.75 -3.95
CA THR A 286 9.96 2.88 -4.88
C THR A 286 11.15 2.63 -5.81
N LYS A 287 11.08 3.08 -7.06
CA LYS A 287 12.18 2.92 -8.05
C LYS A 287 13.49 3.58 -7.61
N THR A 288 13.44 4.47 -6.61
CA THR A 288 14.58 5.12 -5.96
C THR A 288 14.86 4.43 -4.63
N ASN A 289 16.12 4.04 -4.42
CA ASN A 289 16.56 3.23 -3.27
C ASN A 289 16.37 3.94 -1.91
N THR A 290 16.28 5.27 -1.88
CA THR A 290 16.06 6.07 -0.67
C THR A 290 15.21 7.30 -0.95
N PHE A 291 14.34 7.69 -0.02
CA PHE A 291 13.65 8.98 -0.07
C PHE A 291 13.76 9.72 1.28
N PRO A 292 14.02 11.05 1.28
CA PRO A 292 14.00 11.84 2.49
C PRO A 292 12.56 12.05 2.97
N ILE A 293 12.35 11.99 4.28
CA ILE A 293 11.12 12.45 4.90
C ILE A 293 11.22 13.98 4.97
N PRO A 294 10.21 14.73 4.52
CA PRO A 294 10.24 16.18 4.67
C PRO A 294 10.06 16.54 6.14
N GLU A 295 10.81 17.53 6.61
CA GLU A 295 10.59 18.08 7.94
C GLU A 295 9.64 19.27 7.90
N VAL A 296 8.63 19.25 8.79
CA VAL A 296 7.62 20.31 8.89
C VAL A 296 8.04 21.28 9.98
N ILE A 297 8.99 22.16 9.64
CA ILE A 297 9.59 23.13 10.58
C ILE A 297 8.71 24.36 10.88
N PHE A 298 7.66 24.59 10.09
CA PHE A 298 6.78 25.76 10.23
C PHE A 298 5.44 25.46 10.92
N ASP A 299 5.27 24.26 11.49
CA ASP A 299 4.15 23.94 12.37
C ASP A 299 4.51 24.33 13.81
N PRO A 300 3.87 25.36 14.41
CA PRO A 300 4.19 25.80 15.78
C PRO A 300 3.98 24.70 16.83
N SER A 301 3.12 23.72 16.55
CA SER A 301 2.80 22.62 17.46
C SER A 301 3.68 21.39 17.27
N LEU A 302 4.38 21.31 16.13
CA LEU A 302 5.12 20.12 15.65
C LEU A 302 4.26 18.85 15.55
N VAL A 303 2.94 18.94 15.66
CA VAL A 303 1.99 17.82 15.60
C VAL A 303 2.03 17.13 14.24
N LEU A 304 2.43 17.84 13.19
CA LEU A 304 2.60 17.28 11.85
C LEU A 304 4.04 16.86 11.54
N SER A 305 5.00 17.05 12.44
CA SER A 305 6.40 16.66 12.21
C SER A 305 6.57 15.14 12.35
N PRO A 306 6.85 14.41 11.24
CA PRO A 306 7.20 13.01 11.33
C PRO A 306 8.57 12.78 11.99
N HIS A 307 9.49 13.76 11.93
CA HIS A 307 10.81 13.61 12.56
C HIS A 307 10.68 13.59 14.07
N ILE A 308 9.92 14.49 14.65
CA ILE A 308 9.73 14.55 16.11
C ILE A 308 9.11 13.25 16.63
N THR A 309 8.05 12.77 15.99
CA THR A 309 7.40 11.53 16.39
C THR A 309 8.32 10.31 16.22
N LEU A 310 9.03 10.23 15.09
CA LEU A 310 9.93 9.11 14.82
C LEU A 310 11.15 9.11 15.74
N LEU A 311 11.84 10.24 15.92
CA LEU A 311 12.97 10.36 16.84
C LEU A 311 12.54 10.04 18.28
N GLY A 312 11.35 10.47 18.69
CA GLY A 312 10.77 10.10 19.98
C GLY A 312 10.62 8.58 20.15
N LEU A 313 10.13 7.87 19.13
CA LEU A 313 10.04 6.41 19.13
C LEU A 313 11.43 5.75 19.15
N LEU A 314 12.37 6.22 18.33
CA LEU A 314 13.75 5.70 18.30
C LEU A 314 14.43 5.83 19.66
N LEU A 315 14.28 6.98 20.32
CA LEU A 315 14.80 7.23 21.67
C LEU A 315 14.14 6.34 22.72
N ALA A 316 12.80 6.25 22.71
CA ALA A 316 12.05 5.42 23.65
C ALA A 316 12.43 3.94 23.55
N ASN A 317 12.74 3.47 22.33
CA ASN A 317 13.15 2.10 22.07
C ASN A 317 14.68 1.89 22.13
N LYS A 318 15.46 2.91 22.53
CA LYS A 318 16.93 2.87 22.59
C LYS A 318 17.57 2.37 21.29
N ALA A 319 17.03 2.81 20.16
CA ALA A 319 17.33 2.24 18.85
C ALA A 319 18.69 2.69 18.29
N PHE A 320 19.30 3.74 18.83
CA PHE A 320 20.61 4.22 18.37
C PHE A 320 21.74 3.32 18.87
N LEU A 321 22.73 3.11 18.00
CA LEU A 321 23.97 2.40 18.33
C LEU A 321 24.75 3.12 19.43
N ALA A 322 24.76 4.47 19.37
CA ALA A 322 25.40 5.32 20.35
C ALA A 322 24.60 5.36 21.67
N PRO A 323 25.08 4.78 22.79
CA PRO A 323 24.31 4.67 24.04
C PRO A 323 24.02 6.02 24.71
N ARG A 324 24.77 7.06 24.33
CA ARG A 324 24.60 8.43 24.86
C ARG A 324 23.43 9.18 24.21
N LEU A 325 22.89 8.66 23.09
CA LEU A 325 21.73 9.26 22.42
C LEU A 325 20.42 8.80 23.07
N THR A 326 20.11 9.40 24.21
CA THR A 326 18.94 9.04 25.04
C THR A 326 17.87 10.13 25.09
N SER A 327 18.15 11.33 24.59
CA SER A 327 17.24 12.48 24.69
C SER A 327 17.41 13.45 23.53
N ALA A 328 16.44 14.34 23.33
CA ALA A 328 16.56 15.43 22.36
C ALA A 328 17.81 16.31 22.61
N TYR A 329 18.13 16.56 23.89
CA TYR A 329 19.33 17.34 24.27
C TYR A 329 20.63 16.65 23.84
N SER A 330 20.69 15.32 23.84
CA SER A 330 21.89 14.62 23.38
C SER A 330 22.20 14.85 21.89
N PHE A 331 21.19 15.12 21.05
CA PHE A 331 21.40 15.50 19.65
C PHE A 331 22.00 16.89 19.51
N SER A 332 21.61 17.85 20.34
CA SER A 332 22.18 19.21 20.28
C SER A 332 23.65 19.28 20.70
N GLN A 333 24.15 18.23 21.37
CA GLN A 333 25.55 18.11 21.78
C GLN A 333 26.43 17.41 20.72
N LEU A 334 25.82 16.88 19.65
CA LEU A 334 26.57 16.27 18.58
C LEU A 334 27.23 17.34 17.72
N ASP A 335 28.50 17.13 17.40
CA ASP A 335 29.21 17.92 16.40
C ASP A 335 29.77 17.02 15.31
N ILE A 336 29.89 17.59 14.12
CA ILE A 336 30.44 16.92 12.96
C ILE A 336 31.94 17.26 12.92
N ARG A 337 32.78 16.25 12.71
CA ARG A 337 34.23 16.44 12.63
C ARG A 337 34.59 17.49 11.55
N PRO A 338 35.59 18.37 11.77
CA PRO A 338 36.09 19.27 10.74
C PRO A 338 36.47 18.51 9.45
N GLY A 339 36.12 19.07 8.30
CA GLY A 339 36.30 18.41 6.98
C GLY A 339 35.16 17.49 6.56
N TYR A 340 34.20 17.19 7.44
CA TYR A 340 32.99 16.44 7.10
C TYR A 340 31.74 17.32 7.13
N ASN A 341 30.79 17.01 6.24
CA ASN A 341 29.50 17.69 6.12
C ASN A 341 28.34 16.91 6.74
N GLN A 342 28.59 15.66 7.16
CA GLN A 342 27.57 14.78 7.71
C GLN A 342 28.14 13.84 8.76
N LEU A 343 27.28 13.42 9.70
CA LEU A 343 27.55 12.39 10.69
C LEU A 343 26.37 11.40 10.67
N PRO A 344 26.59 10.16 10.18
CA PRO A 344 25.59 9.09 10.30
C PRO A 344 25.31 8.76 11.76
N LEU A 345 24.03 8.59 12.11
CA LEU A 345 23.59 8.17 13.43
C LEU A 345 23.04 6.75 13.29
N ASP A 346 23.94 5.78 13.42
CA ASP A 346 23.62 4.37 13.19
C ASP A 346 22.62 3.83 14.22
N LEU A 347 21.75 2.94 13.76
CA LEU A 347 20.82 2.20 14.59
C LEU A 347 21.42 0.84 14.96
N GLN A 348 20.95 0.27 16.07
CA GLN A 348 21.37 -1.05 16.55
C GLN A 348 21.12 -2.12 15.46
N PRO A 349 22.13 -2.88 15.03
CA PRO A 349 21.97 -3.93 14.02
C PRO A 349 20.97 -5.01 14.44
N GLU A 350 20.86 -5.27 15.74
CA GLU A 350 19.92 -6.23 16.33
C GLU A 350 18.45 -5.88 16.07
N LEU A 351 18.15 -4.58 15.87
CA LEU A 351 16.79 -4.11 15.59
C LEU A 351 16.49 -4.10 14.08
N ALA A 352 17.45 -4.40 13.22
CA ALA A 352 17.35 -4.22 11.76
C ALA A 352 16.04 -4.77 11.18
N ASP A 353 15.66 -5.98 11.60
CA ASP A 353 14.52 -6.72 11.06
C ASP A 353 13.24 -6.53 11.89
N ILE A 354 13.32 -5.78 12.99
CA ILE A 354 12.20 -5.48 13.86
C ILE A 354 11.31 -4.39 13.23
N PRO A 355 9.98 -4.54 13.25
CA PRO A 355 9.07 -3.55 12.71
C PRO A 355 9.07 -2.28 13.58
N VAL A 356 8.91 -1.12 12.94
CA VAL A 356 8.78 0.18 13.63
C VAL A 356 7.43 0.29 14.34
N PHE A 357 6.39 -0.30 13.75
CA PHE A 357 5.04 -0.35 14.30
C PHE A 357 4.83 -1.71 14.95
N HIS A 358 4.81 -1.75 16.28
CA HIS A 358 4.69 -2.94 17.09
C HIS A 358 3.24 -3.21 17.50
N LYS A 359 2.86 -4.49 17.49
CA LYS A 359 1.64 -4.99 18.13
C LYS A 359 1.77 -4.96 19.65
N SER A 360 0.67 -4.81 20.38
CA SER A 360 0.66 -5.10 21.81
C SER A 360 0.06 -6.48 22.10
N PHE A 361 0.47 -7.09 23.20
CA PHE A 361 -0.05 -8.36 23.67
C PHE A 361 -0.39 -8.27 25.15
N SER A 362 -1.35 -9.10 25.59
CA SER A 362 -1.76 -9.16 26.98
C SER A 362 -0.90 -10.17 27.72
N THR A 363 -0.32 -9.74 28.83
CA THR A 363 0.19 -10.63 29.88
C THR A 363 -0.87 -10.76 30.99
N PRO A 364 -0.70 -11.69 31.96
CA PRO A 364 -1.62 -11.81 33.10
C PRO A 364 -1.73 -10.53 33.95
N TYR A 365 -0.75 -9.64 33.88
CA TYR A 365 -0.66 -8.45 34.74
C TYR A 365 -0.84 -7.12 34.00
N ARG A 366 -0.39 -7.05 32.74
CA ARG A 366 -0.42 -5.82 31.95
C ARG A 366 -0.38 -6.06 30.44
N TRP A 367 -0.66 -5.00 29.69
CA TRP A 367 -0.37 -4.97 28.26
C TRP A 367 1.08 -4.57 28.02
N GLU A 368 1.76 -5.29 27.14
CA GLU A 368 3.14 -5.02 26.72
C GLU A 368 3.21 -4.86 25.21
N ILE A 369 4.30 -4.27 24.74
CA ILE A 369 4.60 -4.15 23.31
C ILE A 369 5.41 -5.36 22.87
N SER A 370 5.00 -5.99 21.77
CA SER A 370 5.70 -7.13 21.19
C SER A 370 7.09 -6.70 20.75
N PRO A 371 8.14 -7.49 21.05
CA PRO A 371 9.50 -7.14 20.66
C PRO A 371 9.69 -7.14 19.13
N ASP A 372 8.93 -7.98 18.42
CA ASP A 372 9.16 -8.38 17.02
C ASP A 372 7.90 -8.35 16.14
N LYS A 373 6.69 -8.49 16.72
CA LYS A 373 5.46 -8.60 15.92
C LYS A 373 4.96 -7.24 15.41
N PRO A 374 4.67 -7.11 14.10
CA PRO A 374 4.19 -5.87 13.52
C PRO A 374 2.74 -5.58 13.93
N LEU A 375 2.39 -4.30 13.99
CA LEU A 375 1.03 -3.84 14.21
C LEU A 375 0.15 -4.28 13.02
N PRO A 376 -0.89 -5.11 13.24
CA PRO A 376 -1.69 -5.62 12.14
C PRO A 376 -2.57 -4.52 11.57
N TYR A 377 -2.78 -4.52 10.25
CA TYR A 377 -3.57 -3.52 9.54
C TYR A 377 -5.01 -3.42 10.07
N SER A 378 -5.57 -4.53 10.56
CA SER A 378 -6.88 -4.58 11.22
C SER A 378 -7.00 -3.63 12.41
N THR A 379 -5.89 -3.29 13.08
CA THR A 379 -5.88 -2.32 14.19
C THR A 379 -6.20 -0.89 13.74
N LEU A 380 -6.02 -0.60 12.45
CA LEU A 380 -6.29 0.72 11.86
C LEU A 380 -7.71 0.81 11.27
N LEU A 381 -8.43 -0.31 11.20
CA LEU A 381 -9.80 -0.33 10.70
C LEU A 381 -10.78 0.07 11.81
N PRO A 382 -11.85 0.81 11.46
CA PRO A 382 -12.85 1.28 12.42
C PRO A 382 -13.73 0.17 13.00
#